data_AF-A0A9X5JQ01-F1
#
_entry.id   AF-A0A9X5JQ01-F1
#
_cell.length_a   1.000
_cell.length_b   1.000
_cell.length_c   1.000
_cell.angle_alpha   90.00
_cell.angle_beta   90.00
_cell.angle_gamma   90.00
#
_symmetry.space_group_name_H-M   'P 1'
#
loop_
_entity.id
_entity.type
_entity.pdbx_description
1 polymer ?
#
loop_
_entity_poly.entity_id
_entity_poly.type
_entity_poly.pdbx_seq_one_letter_code
_entity_poly.pdbx_strand_id
1 'polypeptide(L)'
;MKNHGEEKLCDLLIGEAVLALLHEKVGISRRALLSKLQFMLEAEEDEERVHAIKLAIQDVKGEIAKSESLKAGDRDQMANFEIGKFGNDDSTRH
;
A
#
# COMPACT_ATOMS: atom_id res chain seq x y z
N MET A 1 11.65 -16.17 -24.74
CA MET A 1 11.61 -14.70 -24.52
C MET A 1 10.16 -14.23 -24.44
N LYS A 2 9.38 -14.69 -23.43
CA LYS A 2 7.91 -14.53 -23.44
C LYS A 2 7.32 -13.55 -22.40
N ASN A 3 8.12 -12.93 -21.53
CA ASN A 3 7.54 -12.19 -20.39
C ASN A 3 7.46 -10.67 -20.57
N HIS A 4 8.04 -10.11 -21.64
CA HIS A 4 8.14 -8.65 -21.77
C HIS A 4 6.84 -7.98 -22.25
N GLY A 5 5.94 -8.77 -22.87
CA GLY A 5 4.60 -8.31 -23.22
C GLY A 5 3.69 -8.22 -22.00
N GLU A 6 3.75 -9.23 -21.13
CA GLU A 6 2.92 -9.36 -19.93
C GLU A 6 3.26 -8.30 -18.87
N GLU A 7 4.55 -8.03 -18.65
CA GLU A 7 4.99 -6.95 -17.74
C GLU A 7 4.51 -5.58 -18.22
N LYS A 8 4.68 -5.28 -19.52
CA LYS A 8 4.20 -4.01 -20.09
C LYS A 8 2.68 -3.89 -20.05
N LEU A 9 1.97 -5.00 -20.27
CA LEU A 9 0.52 -5.04 -20.20
C LEU A 9 0.04 -4.81 -18.77
N CYS A 10 0.73 -5.39 -17.78
CA CYS A 10 0.49 -5.15 -16.36
C CYS A 10 0.68 -3.67 -16.01
N ASP A 11 1.80 -3.06 -16.40
CA ASP A 11 2.08 -1.64 -16.17
C ASP A 11 1.03 -0.73 -16.82
N LEU A 12 0.61 -1.06 -18.05
CA LEU A 12 -0.44 -0.34 -18.77
C LEU A 12 -1.76 -0.38 -18.00
N LEU A 13 -2.20 -1.56 -17.56
CA LEU A 13 -3.45 -1.77 -16.83
C LEU A 13 -3.46 -1.07 -15.47
N ILE A 14 -2.32 -1.04 -14.78
CA ILE A 14 -2.16 -0.24 -13.55
C ILE A 14 -2.34 1.24 -13.88
N GLY A 15 -1.72 1.73 -14.95
CA GLY A 15 -1.86 3.10 -15.42
C GLY A 15 -3.31 3.47 -15.75
N GLU A 16 -4.04 2.60 -16.45
CA GLU A 16 -5.45 2.79 -16.78
C GLU A 16 -6.32 2.86 -15.51
N ALA A 17 -6.09 1.94 -14.55
CA ALA A 17 -6.81 1.93 -13.29
C ALA A 17 -6.56 3.22 -12.48
N VAL A 18 -5.31 3.71 -12.45
CA VAL A 18 -4.96 4.98 -11.77
C VAL A 18 -5.58 6.18 -12.48
N LEU A 19 -5.55 6.23 -13.81
CA LEU A 19 -6.19 7.29 -14.59
C LEU A 19 -7.71 7.32 -14.36
N ALA A 20 -8.35 6.16 -14.28
CA ALA A 20 -9.77 6.06 -13.98
C ALA A 20 -10.09 6.61 -12.58
N LEU A 21 -9.25 6.31 -11.57
CA LEU A 21 -9.41 6.88 -10.23
C LEU A 21 -9.23 8.41 -10.20
N LEU A 22 -8.25 8.94 -10.95
CA LEU A 22 -8.05 10.38 -11.11
C LEU A 22 -9.26 11.05 -11.75
N HIS A 23 -9.81 10.42 -12.80
CA HIS A 23 -10.98 10.92 -13.51
C HIS A 23 -12.23 10.93 -12.60
N GLU A 24 -12.40 9.90 -11.77
CA GLU A 24 -13.49 9.81 -10.79
C GLU A 24 -13.33 10.78 -9.60
N LYS A 25 -12.21 11.53 -9.53
CA LYS A 25 -11.83 12.42 -8.40
C LYS A 25 -11.83 11.69 -7.05
N VAL A 26 -11.63 10.38 -7.07
CA VAL A 26 -11.54 9.54 -5.88
C VAL A 26 -10.11 9.62 -5.36
N GLY A 27 -9.94 9.64 -4.04
CA GLY A 27 -8.61 9.61 -3.43
C GLY A 27 -7.83 8.38 -3.91
N ILE A 28 -6.68 8.62 -4.54
CA ILE A 28 -5.80 7.54 -5.00
C ILE A 28 -5.19 6.89 -3.76
N SER A 29 -5.73 5.74 -3.41
CA SER A 29 -5.23 4.89 -2.34
C SER A 29 -5.00 3.49 -2.88
N ARG A 30 -4.06 2.76 -2.28
CA ARG A 30 -3.78 1.35 -2.64
C ARG A 30 -5.06 0.49 -2.60
N ARG A 31 -5.99 0.78 -1.68
CA ARG A 31 -7.29 0.13 -1.58
C ARG A 31 -8.24 0.51 -2.73
N ALA A 32 -8.28 1.78 -3.12
CA ALA A 32 -9.07 2.24 -4.27
C ALA A 32 -8.53 1.63 -5.57
N LEU A 33 -7.21 1.57 -5.74
CA LEU A 33 -6.55 0.92 -6.88
C LEU A 33 -6.88 -0.57 -6.94
N LEU A 34 -6.79 -1.27 -5.81
CA LEU A 34 -7.16 -2.69 -5.72
C LEU A 34 -8.62 -2.92 -6.11
N SER A 35 -9.54 -2.10 -5.59
CA SER A 35 -10.97 -2.20 -5.92
C SER A 35 -11.23 -1.95 -7.40
N LYS A 36 -10.51 -1.00 -8.02
CA LYS A 36 -10.67 -0.69 -9.44
C LYS A 36 -10.14 -1.82 -10.33
N LEU A 37 -8.99 -2.39 -9.99
CA LEU A 37 -8.43 -3.55 -10.70
C LEU A 37 -9.33 -4.79 -10.57
N GLN A 38 -9.96 -5.00 -9.41
CA GLN A 38 -10.93 -6.08 -9.20
C GLN A 38 -12.15 -5.91 -10.11
N PHE A 39 -12.68 -4.68 -10.21
CA PHE A 39 -13.80 -4.37 -11.10
C PHE A 39 -13.43 -4.56 -12.58
N MET A 40 -12.23 -4.15 -12.98
CA MET A 40 -11.73 -4.42 -14.34
C MET A 40 -11.64 -5.92 -14.59
N LEU A 41 -11.13 -6.71 -13.64
CA LEU A 41 -11.06 -8.17 -13.78
C LEU A 41 -12.42 -8.84 -14.01
N GLU A 42 -13.47 -8.34 -13.35
CA GLU A 42 -14.83 -8.89 -13.50
C GLU A 42 -15.47 -8.55 -14.85
N ALA A 43 -15.03 -7.45 -15.49
CA ALA A 43 -15.53 -7.00 -16.77
C ALA A 43 -14.69 -7.47 -17.97
N GLU A 44 -13.50 -8.03 -17.74
CA GLU A 44 -12.59 -8.44 -18.81
C GLU A 44 -12.77 -9.88 -19.26
N GLU A 45 -12.84 -10.07 -20.58
CA GLU A 45 -13.00 -11.37 -21.25
C GLU A 45 -11.69 -11.87 -21.90
N ASP A 46 -10.72 -10.98 -22.07
CA ASP A 46 -9.42 -11.29 -22.69
C ASP A 46 -8.50 -12.01 -21.69
N GLU A 47 -8.10 -13.25 -21.99
CA GLU A 47 -7.30 -14.08 -21.10
C GLU A 47 -5.92 -13.50 -20.77
N GLU A 48 -5.27 -12.81 -21.72
CA GLU A 48 -3.95 -12.19 -21.51
C GLU A 48 -4.09 -10.98 -20.58
N ARG A 49 -5.14 -10.16 -20.79
CA ARG A 49 -5.43 -9.03 -19.90
C ARG A 49 -5.87 -9.50 -18.52
N VAL A 50 -6.69 -10.54 -18.43
CA VAL A 50 -7.10 -11.17 -17.16
C VAL A 50 -5.87 -11.65 -16.38
N HIS A 51 -4.89 -12.24 -17.06
CA HIS A 51 -3.65 -12.66 -16.41
C HIS A 51 -2.87 -11.46 -15.87
N ALA A 52 -2.69 -10.43 -16.70
CA ALA A 52 -1.99 -9.20 -16.30
C ALA A 52 -2.68 -8.45 -15.15
N ILE A 53 -4.02 -8.35 -15.15
CA ILE A 53 -4.78 -7.74 -14.05
C ILE A 53 -4.59 -8.54 -12.75
N LYS A 54 -4.56 -9.87 -12.81
CA LYS A 54 -4.31 -10.71 -11.63
C LYS A 54 -2.91 -10.48 -11.05
N LEU A 55 -1.90 -10.30 -11.89
CA LEU A 55 -0.53 -9.96 -11.47
C LEU A 55 -0.51 -8.59 -10.77
N ALA A 56 -1.12 -7.58 -11.38
CA ALA A 56 -1.24 -6.24 -10.78
C ALA A 56 -1.94 -6.27 -9.41
N ILE A 57 -3.02 -7.06 -9.27
CA ILE A 57 -3.73 -7.24 -8.01
C ILE A 57 -2.83 -7.87 -6.94
N GLN A 58 -2.04 -8.89 -7.30
CA GLN A 58 -1.12 -9.53 -6.35
C GLN A 58 -0.05 -8.57 -5.86
N ASP A 59 0.52 -7.77 -6.77
CA ASP A 59 1.56 -6.81 -6.44
C ASP A 59 1.03 -5.73 -5.48
N VAL A 60 -0.12 -5.14 -5.80
CA VAL A 60 -0.79 -4.15 -4.94
C VAL A 60 -1.15 -4.75 -3.57
N LYS A 61 -1.61 -6.01 -3.51
CA LYS A 61 -1.88 -6.69 -2.24
C LYS A 61 -0.61 -6.92 -1.42
N GLY A 62 0.50 -7.29 -2.06
CA GLY A 62 1.81 -7.45 -1.42
C GLY A 62 2.28 -6.15 -0.78
N GLU A 63 2.18 -5.04 -1.52
CA GLU A 63 2.54 -3.71 -1.02
C GLU A 63 1.64 -3.21 0.11
N ILE A 64 0.34 -3.52 0.08
CA ILE A 64 -0.57 -3.25 1.20
C ILE A 64 -0.12 -4.05 2.44
N ALA A 65 0.13 -5.35 2.31
CA ALA A 65 0.54 -6.21 3.42
C ALA A 65 1.88 -5.75 4.04
N LYS A 66 2.84 -5.35 3.20
CA LYS A 66 4.14 -4.82 3.61
C LYS A 66 4.01 -3.47 4.32
N SER A 67 3.05 -2.64 3.92
CA SER A 67 2.78 -1.37 4.61
C SER A 67 2.13 -1.57 5.98
N GLU A 68 1.32 -2.60 6.16
CA GLU A 68 0.69 -2.91 7.44
C GLU A 68 1.69 -3.54 8.42
N SER A 69 2.64 -4.35 7.93
CA SER A 69 3.72 -4.88 8.77
C SER A 69 4.71 -3.81 9.25
N LEU A 70 4.98 -2.78 8.44
CA LEU A 70 5.78 -1.62 8.86
C LEU A 70 5.07 -0.78 9.95
N LYS A 71 3.74 -0.67 9.90
CA LYS A 71 2.96 0.00 10.95
C LYS A 71 2.90 -0.77 12.27
N ALA A 72 3.08 -2.09 12.24
CA ALA A 72 3.20 -2.90 13.44
C ALA A 72 4.56 -2.72 14.14
N GLY A 73 5.62 -2.39 13.40
CA GLY A 73 6.98 -2.22 13.95
C GLY A 73 7.29 -0.84 14.54
N ASP A 74 6.51 0.20 14.24
CA ASP A 74 6.79 1.58 14.69
C ASP A 74 6.11 1.95 16.03
N ARG A 75 5.20 1.11 16.54
CA ARG A 75 4.60 1.31 17.87
C ARG A 75 5.47 0.85 19.03
N ASP A 76 6.46 -0.01 18.79
CA ASP A 76 7.33 -0.52 19.85
C ASP A 76 8.50 0.41 20.19
N GLN A 77 8.81 1.40 19.34
CA GLN A 77 9.99 2.27 19.54
C GLN A 77 9.70 3.59 20.27
N MET A 78 8.44 3.92 20.56
CA MET A 78 8.04 5.12 21.32
C MET A 78 7.72 4.83 22.80
N ALA A 79 7.76 3.57 23.25
CA ALA A 79 7.44 3.19 24.63
C ALA A 79 8.62 3.26 25.61
N ASN A 80 9.81 3.71 25.17
CA ASN A 80 11.03 3.71 25.98
C ASN A 80 11.59 5.10 26.32
N PHE A 81 10.86 6.19 26.05
CA PHE A 81 11.17 7.47 26.69
C PHE A 81 10.38 7.58 28.00
N GLU A 82 10.78 6.78 28.99
CA GLU A 82 10.33 6.96 30.36
C GLU A 82 10.75 8.36 30.83
N ILE A 83 9.75 9.24 30.91
CA ILE A 83 9.78 10.49 31.66
C ILE A 83 9.99 10.11 33.12
N GLY A 84 11.26 10.02 33.53
CA GLY A 84 11.63 9.41 34.80
C GLY A 84 12.83 10.03 35.50
N LYS A 85 13.09 11.34 35.35
CA LYS A 85 13.97 12.08 36.28
C LYS A 85 13.62 13.59 36.35
N PHE A 86 12.45 13.89 36.90
CA PHE A 86 12.28 15.13 37.68
C PHE A 86 11.92 14.73 39.12
N GLY A 87 12.86 14.03 39.76
CA GLY A 87 12.85 13.84 41.20
C GLY A 87 13.43 15.09 41.84
N ASN A 88 12.54 15.90 42.41
CA ASN A 88 12.84 16.91 43.41
C ASN A 88 13.88 16.38 44.42
N ASP A 89 15.06 16.98 44.50
CA ASP A 89 15.86 16.96 45.73
C ASP A 89 15.97 18.40 46.22
N ASP A 90 14.94 18.77 46.97
CA ASP A 90 14.95 19.91 47.88
C ASP A 90 15.88 19.57 49.05
N SER A 91 17.10 20.10 49.01
CA SER A 91 17.98 20.11 50.18
C SER A 91 18.61 21.50 50.36
N THR A 92 17.76 22.45 50.74
CA THR A 92 18.21 23.56 51.59
C THR A 92 18.55 23.00 52.97
N ARG A 93 19.83 22.89 53.31
CA ARG A 93 20.27 22.86 54.72
C ARG A 93 21.48 23.78 54.90
N HIS A 94 21.32 24.64 55.90
CA HIS A 94 22.23 25.63 56.44
C HIS A 94 23.63 25.11 56.76
#